data_AF-A0AAU4V362-F1
#
_entry.id   AF-A0AAU4V362-F1
#
_cell.length_a   1.000
_cell.length_b   1.000
_cell.length_c   1.000
_cell.angle_alpha   90.00
_cell.angle_beta   90.00
_cell.angle_gamma   90.00
#
_symmetry.space_group_name_H-M   'P 1'
#
loop_
_entity.id
_entity.type
_entity.pdbx_description
1 polymer ?
#
loop_
_entity_poly.entity_id
_entity_poly.type
_entity_poly.pdbx_seq_one_letter_code
_entity_poly.pdbx_strand_id
1 'polypeptide(L)'
;MAGIRKRLPAVAAASAAAVIAVAGSMVLPAAAVAVPNLLSQPDTCKSGYVWREATGPGDHVCVTPGVRAQAQDDNAHAADRRVSASDPTCLSGYVWREATADDLVCVTPGTRAQAKDDNAHAASRVQESAQSSDTCKSGYVWREATGPGDHVCVTPGVRAQAQDDNAHAADRRVSASDPTCLSGYVWREATADDLVCVTPGTRAQAKDDNAHAASRVQGS
;
A
#
# COMPACT_ATOMS: atom_id res chain seq x y z
N MET A 1 -34.09 -76.87 -5.29
CA MET A 1 -33.43 -77.58 -6.41
C MET A 1 -33.98 -77.06 -7.72
N ALA A 2 -33.08 -76.83 -8.69
CA ALA A 2 -33.23 -76.61 -10.14
C ALA A 2 -34.64 -76.34 -10.73
N GLY A 3 -34.87 -75.38 -11.62
CA GLY A 3 -34.00 -74.77 -12.63
C GLY A 3 -34.71 -74.85 -13.97
N ILE A 4 -34.97 -73.73 -14.65
CA ILE A 4 -35.46 -73.71 -16.04
C ILE A 4 -34.75 -72.57 -16.78
N ARG A 5 -33.88 -72.92 -17.72
CA ARG A 5 -33.32 -72.01 -18.74
C ARG A 5 -34.27 -71.99 -19.93
N LYS A 6 -34.68 -70.81 -20.40
CA LYS A 6 -35.24 -70.61 -21.75
C LYS A 6 -34.25 -69.78 -22.58
N ARG A 7 -33.87 -70.31 -23.75
CA ARG A 7 -33.20 -69.59 -24.84
C ARG A 7 -34.25 -69.16 -25.86
N LEU A 8 -34.05 -68.03 -26.55
CA LEU A 8 -34.59 -67.68 -27.88
C LEU A 8 -33.85 -66.42 -28.39
N PRO A 9 -33.88 -66.10 -29.71
CA PRO A 9 -32.67 -66.11 -30.55
C PRO A 9 -32.33 -64.74 -31.19
N ALA A 10 -31.25 -64.76 -31.96
CA ALA A 10 -30.62 -63.66 -32.70
C ALA A 10 -31.49 -63.06 -33.82
N VAL A 11 -31.32 -61.76 -34.07
CA VAL A 11 -31.61 -61.13 -35.38
C VAL A 11 -30.51 -60.12 -35.71
N ALA A 12 -30.05 -60.19 -36.96
CA ALA A 12 -28.93 -59.47 -37.55
C ALA A 12 -29.27 -58.01 -37.94
N ALA A 13 -28.20 -57.25 -38.18
CA ALA A 13 -28.14 -55.82 -38.43
C ALA A 13 -28.68 -55.37 -39.79
N ALA A 14 -29.10 -54.09 -39.85
CA ALA A 14 -29.18 -53.30 -41.08
C ALA A 14 -28.55 -51.92 -40.83
N SER A 15 -27.60 -51.56 -41.69
CA SER A 15 -26.75 -50.37 -41.62
C SER A 15 -27.47 -49.11 -42.11
N ALA A 16 -27.28 -47.97 -41.44
CA ALA A 16 -27.64 -46.64 -41.93
C ALA A 16 -26.36 -45.79 -42.07
N ALA A 17 -26.24 -45.11 -43.21
CA ALA A 17 -25.08 -44.32 -43.62
C ALA A 17 -24.87 -43.08 -42.73
N ALA A 18 -23.62 -42.82 -42.35
CA ALA A 18 -23.22 -41.65 -41.59
C ALA A 18 -22.89 -40.48 -42.54
N VAL A 19 -23.58 -39.35 -42.37
CA VAL A 19 -23.23 -38.06 -42.97
C VAL A 19 -22.35 -37.32 -41.97
N ILE A 20 -21.06 -37.15 -42.27
CA ILE A 20 -20.14 -36.39 -41.43
C ILE A 20 -20.30 -34.90 -41.78
N ALA A 21 -20.98 -34.15 -40.91
CA ALA A 21 -20.94 -32.69 -40.94
C ALA A 21 -19.67 -32.21 -40.22
N VAL A 22 -18.71 -31.65 -40.95
CA VAL A 22 -17.54 -31.00 -40.37
C VAL A 22 -17.97 -29.61 -39.89
N ALA A 23 -18.21 -29.46 -38.58
CA ALA A 23 -18.39 -28.16 -37.95
C ALA A 23 -17.02 -27.46 -37.85
N GLY A 24 -16.71 -26.59 -38.81
CA GLY A 24 -15.58 -25.67 -38.72
C GLY A 24 -15.80 -24.67 -37.59
N SER A 25 -15.00 -24.76 -36.53
CA SER A 25 -15.00 -23.79 -35.43
C SER A 25 -14.37 -22.49 -35.91
N MET A 26 -15.18 -21.46 -36.14
CA MET A 26 -14.67 -20.09 -36.34
C MET A 26 -14.16 -19.56 -34.99
N VAL A 27 -12.85 -19.54 -34.82
CA VAL A 27 -12.21 -18.86 -33.70
C VAL A 27 -12.18 -17.36 -34.02
N LEU A 28 -13.04 -16.59 -33.36
CA LEU A 28 -12.94 -15.13 -33.36
C LEU A 28 -11.68 -14.73 -32.57
N PRO A 29 -10.83 -13.81 -33.07
CA PRO A 29 -9.76 -13.27 -32.25
C PRO A 29 -10.40 -12.42 -31.15
N ALA A 30 -10.16 -12.79 -29.89
CA ALA A 30 -10.47 -11.93 -28.77
C ALA A 30 -9.61 -10.67 -28.90
N ALA A 31 -10.24 -9.52 -29.18
CA ALA A 31 -9.59 -8.25 -28.99
C ALA A 31 -9.27 -8.14 -27.49
N ALA A 32 -7.98 -8.20 -27.14
CA ALA A 32 -7.53 -7.82 -25.82
C ALA A 32 -7.88 -6.35 -25.64
N VAL A 33 -8.93 -6.06 -24.88
CA VAL A 33 -9.15 -4.71 -24.37
C VAL A 33 -7.98 -4.45 -23.44
N ALA A 34 -7.01 -3.66 -23.88
CA ALA A 34 -6.02 -3.09 -23.00
C ALA A 34 -6.80 -2.21 -22.03
N VAL A 35 -7.10 -2.73 -20.84
CA VAL A 35 -7.40 -1.88 -19.70
C VAL A 35 -6.19 -0.96 -19.59
N PRO A 36 -6.33 0.37 -19.69
CA PRO A 36 -5.22 1.24 -19.33
C PRO A 36 -4.75 0.76 -17.96
N ASN A 37 -3.45 0.52 -17.83
CA ASN A 37 -2.84 0.40 -16.52
C ASN A 37 -3.15 1.72 -15.82
N LEU A 38 -4.26 1.74 -15.07
CA LEU A 38 -4.59 2.79 -14.13
C LEU A 38 -3.58 2.60 -13.01
N LEU A 39 -2.37 3.12 -13.22
CA LEU A 39 -1.31 3.08 -12.25
C LEU A 39 -1.80 3.90 -11.07
N SER A 40 -2.11 3.19 -9.99
CA SER A 40 -2.54 3.77 -8.74
C SER A 40 -1.47 4.75 -8.29
N GLN A 41 -1.83 6.03 -8.14
CA GLN A 41 -1.01 6.94 -7.35
C GLN A 41 -0.72 6.27 -6.00
N PRO A 42 0.51 6.40 -5.47
CA PRO A 42 0.86 5.82 -4.18
C PRO A 42 -0.12 6.30 -3.10
N ASP A 43 -0.41 5.43 -2.12
CA ASP A 43 -1.28 5.68 -0.96
C ASP A 43 -0.77 6.86 -0.14
N THR A 44 -1.08 8.08 -0.57
CA THR A 44 -0.51 9.31 -0.04
C THR A 44 -1.56 10.09 0.73
N CYS A 45 -1.13 10.86 1.72
CA CYS A 45 -2.05 11.68 2.51
C CYS A 45 -2.42 12.98 1.80
N LYS A 46 -3.66 13.45 2.02
CA LYS A 46 -4.09 14.80 1.64
C LYS A 46 -3.19 15.86 2.28
N SER A 47 -3.13 17.05 1.67
CA SER A 47 -2.44 18.21 2.26
C SER A 47 -2.85 18.44 3.71
N GLY A 48 -1.87 18.66 4.58
CA GLY A 48 -2.06 18.82 6.04
C GLY A 48 -2.09 17.52 6.84
N TYR A 49 -2.04 16.35 6.18
CA TYR A 49 -1.98 15.04 6.82
C TYR A 49 -0.66 14.32 6.53
N VAL A 50 -0.29 13.40 7.41
CA VAL A 50 0.88 12.52 7.32
C VAL A 50 0.51 11.12 7.78
N TRP A 51 1.22 10.08 7.35
CA TRP A 51 1.04 8.75 7.93
C TRP A 51 1.38 8.77 9.41
N ARG A 52 0.51 8.12 10.21
CA ARG A 52 0.59 8.07 11.66
C ARG A 52 1.81 7.30 12.15
N GLU A 53 2.14 6.19 11.49
CA GLU A 53 3.28 5.33 11.84
C GLU A 53 3.33 4.92 13.32
N ALA A 54 2.16 4.67 13.91
CA ALA A 54 2.05 4.26 15.31
C ALA A 54 2.79 2.94 15.56
N THR A 55 2.78 2.01 14.59
CA THR A 55 3.48 0.72 14.68
C THR A 55 4.65 0.59 13.70
N GLY A 56 5.25 1.71 13.31
CA GLY A 56 6.30 1.76 12.30
C GLY A 56 5.75 2.03 10.88
N PRO A 57 6.55 1.75 9.83
CA PRO A 57 6.27 2.25 8.49
C PRO A 57 4.99 1.65 7.90
N GLY A 58 4.55 0.46 8.32
CA GLY A 58 3.32 -0.15 7.79
C GLY A 58 2.00 0.51 8.22
N ASP A 59 2.01 1.47 9.15
CA ASP A 59 0.80 2.18 9.60
C ASP A 59 0.58 3.50 8.82
N HIS A 60 -0.14 3.37 7.70
CA HIS A 60 -0.43 4.47 6.76
C HIS A 60 -1.74 5.24 7.03
N VAL A 61 -2.30 5.14 8.24
CA VAL A 61 -3.47 5.98 8.58
C VAL A 61 -3.08 7.46 8.56
N CYS A 62 -3.71 8.24 7.68
CA CYS A 62 -3.45 9.67 7.56
C CYS A 62 -4.01 10.45 8.77
N VAL A 63 -3.13 11.14 9.48
CA VAL A 63 -3.41 11.93 10.68
C VAL A 63 -2.70 13.29 10.62
N THR A 64 -2.98 14.19 11.55
CA THR A 64 -2.24 15.46 11.61
C THR A 64 -0.79 15.22 12.07
N PRO A 65 0.17 16.11 11.74
CA PRO A 65 1.53 16.01 12.24
C PRO A 65 1.63 15.92 13.78
N GLY A 66 0.72 16.58 14.50
CA GLY A 66 0.65 16.50 15.96
C GLY A 66 0.27 15.11 16.48
N VAL A 67 -0.69 14.43 15.83
CA VAL A 67 -1.08 13.05 16.22
C VAL A 67 0.05 12.06 15.93
N ARG A 68 0.78 12.25 14.83
CA ARG A 68 1.99 11.46 14.56
C ARG A 68 3.05 11.65 15.65
N ALA A 69 3.31 12.90 16.05
CA ALA A 69 4.25 13.18 17.14
C ALA A 69 3.80 12.54 18.47
N GLN A 70 2.50 12.58 18.77
CA GLN A 70 1.93 11.89 19.93
C GLN A 70 2.14 10.36 19.85
N ALA A 71 1.93 9.75 18.67
CA ALA A 71 2.14 8.32 18.50
C ALA A 71 3.61 7.90 18.72
N GLN A 72 4.56 8.76 18.31
CA GLN A 72 5.99 8.56 18.56
C GLN A 72 6.35 8.71 20.04
N ASP A 73 5.78 9.70 20.73
CA ASP A 73 5.92 9.86 22.18
C ASP A 73 5.36 8.65 22.95
N ASP A 74 4.20 8.14 22.53
CA ASP A 74 3.61 6.95 23.11
C ASP A 74 4.51 5.71 22.94
N ASN A 75 5.16 5.58 21.78
CA ASN A 75 6.11 4.51 21.52
C ASN A 75 7.36 4.63 22.40
N ALA A 76 7.87 5.86 22.62
CA ALA A 76 9.01 6.11 23.50
C ALA A 76 8.72 5.73 24.95
N HIS A 77 7.47 5.88 25.40
CA HIS A 77 7.02 5.52 26.75
C HIS A 77 6.37 4.13 26.84
N ALA A 78 6.44 3.30 25.79
CA ALA A 78 5.75 2.02 25.76
C ALA A 78 6.20 1.07 26.88
N ALA A 79 7.48 1.10 27.27
CA ALA A 79 8.02 0.29 28.35
C ALA A 79 7.53 0.73 29.74
N ASP A 80 7.37 2.04 29.95
CA ASP A 80 6.99 2.63 31.26
C ASP A 80 5.53 2.36 31.64
N ARG A 81 4.70 1.99 30.65
CA ARG A 81 3.24 1.87 30.79
C ARG A 81 2.76 0.41 30.80
N ARG A 82 3.68 -0.55 30.78
CA ARG A 82 3.43 -2.00 30.85
C ARG A 82 3.82 -2.56 32.21
N VAL A 83 3.23 -3.69 32.60
CA VAL A 83 3.56 -4.35 33.87
C VAL A 83 4.99 -4.90 33.89
N SER A 84 5.52 -5.32 32.74
CA SER A 84 6.92 -5.72 32.57
C SER A 84 7.31 -5.72 31.08
N ALA A 85 8.60 -5.89 30.78
CA ALA A 85 9.10 -5.95 29.40
C ALA A 85 8.56 -7.17 28.62
N SER A 86 8.31 -8.30 29.29
CA SER A 86 7.84 -9.55 28.67
C SER A 86 6.32 -9.73 28.71
N ASP A 87 5.59 -8.84 29.36
CA ASP A 87 4.14 -8.92 29.51
C ASP A 87 3.50 -7.64 28.96
N PRO A 88 2.73 -7.72 27.85
CA PRO A 88 2.12 -6.56 27.22
C PRO A 88 0.95 -5.97 28.01
N THR A 89 0.58 -6.56 29.16
CA THR A 89 -0.49 -6.05 30.02
C THR A 89 -0.18 -4.61 30.46
N CYS A 90 -1.16 -3.73 30.31
CA CYS A 90 -1.03 -2.34 30.70
C CYS A 90 -1.14 -2.15 32.21
N LEU A 91 -0.39 -1.17 32.73
CA LEU A 91 -0.57 -0.69 34.10
C LEU A 91 -1.98 -0.09 34.30
N SER A 92 -2.43 -0.05 35.55
CA SER A 92 -3.73 0.56 35.89
C SER A 92 -3.83 2.00 35.37
N GLY A 93 -4.96 2.32 34.73
CA GLY A 93 -5.18 3.62 34.07
C GLY A 93 -4.76 3.68 32.59
N TYR A 94 -4.10 2.64 32.08
CA TYR A 94 -3.72 2.52 30.67
C TYR A 94 -4.46 1.36 29.97
N VAL A 95 -4.57 1.46 28.65
CA VAL A 95 -5.16 0.47 27.75
C VAL A 95 -4.33 0.37 26.47
N TRP A 96 -4.42 -0.73 25.73
CA TRP A 96 -3.79 -0.82 24.41
C TRP A 96 -4.36 0.25 23.46
N ARG A 97 -3.48 0.89 22.71
CA ARG A 97 -3.83 1.95 21.75
C ARG A 97 -4.64 1.40 20.58
N GLU A 98 -4.36 0.18 20.14
CA GLU A 98 -5.09 -0.48 19.04
C GLU A 98 -5.12 0.36 17.75
N ALA A 99 -4.01 1.05 17.45
CA ALA A 99 -3.84 1.76 16.18
C ALA A 99 -3.93 0.78 14.99
N THR A 100 -3.36 -0.41 15.16
CA THR A 100 -3.51 -1.59 14.31
C THR A 100 -3.92 -2.79 15.18
N ALA A 101 -4.24 -3.93 14.57
CA ALA A 101 -4.64 -5.14 15.30
C ALA A 101 -3.55 -5.66 16.26
N ASP A 102 -2.28 -5.42 15.93
CA ASP A 102 -1.12 -5.88 16.70
C ASP A 102 -0.52 -4.76 17.59
N ASP A 103 -1.14 -3.58 17.66
CA ASP A 103 -0.65 -2.45 18.44
C ASP A 103 -0.96 -2.59 19.94
N LEU A 104 0.00 -3.12 20.67
CA LEU A 104 -0.07 -3.30 22.12
C LEU A 104 0.58 -2.15 22.91
N VAL A 105 0.81 -0.98 22.31
CA VAL A 105 1.35 0.17 23.05
C VAL A 105 0.30 0.65 24.07
N CYS A 106 0.71 0.76 25.34
CA CYS A 106 -0.18 1.18 26.42
C CYS A 106 -0.29 2.71 26.45
N VAL A 107 -1.52 3.22 26.35
CA VAL A 107 -1.87 4.64 26.30
C VAL A 107 -3.08 4.94 27.18
N THR A 108 -3.44 6.22 27.31
CA THR A 108 -4.66 6.58 28.03
C THR A 108 -5.91 6.12 27.26
N PRO A 109 -7.06 5.91 27.93
CA PRO A 109 -8.32 5.62 27.24
C PRO A 109 -8.72 6.68 26.20
N GLY A 110 -8.38 7.95 26.43
CA GLY A 110 -8.61 9.03 25.47
C GLY A 110 -7.79 8.85 24.18
N THR A 111 -6.51 8.47 24.31
CA THR A 111 -5.64 8.18 23.15
C THR A 111 -6.14 6.97 22.35
N ARG A 112 -6.64 5.92 23.01
CA ARG A 112 -7.26 4.78 22.31
C ARG A 112 -8.51 5.20 21.52
N ALA A 113 -9.36 6.05 22.11
CA ALA A 113 -10.52 6.60 21.40
C ALA A 113 -10.09 7.41 20.16
N GLN A 114 -9.08 8.28 20.30
CA GLN A 114 -8.49 9.02 19.18
C GLN A 114 -7.96 8.10 18.07
N ALA A 115 -7.21 7.04 18.42
CA ALA A 115 -6.69 6.10 17.43
C ALA A 115 -7.81 5.39 16.65
N LYS A 116 -8.91 5.04 17.33
CA LYS A 116 -10.10 4.46 16.70
C LYS A 116 -10.79 5.44 15.75
N ASP A 117 -10.92 6.71 16.16
CA ASP A 117 -11.49 7.76 15.32
C ASP A 117 -10.62 8.03 14.09
N ASP A 118 -9.29 8.01 14.24
CA ASP A 118 -8.36 8.12 13.12
C ASP A 118 -8.51 6.97 12.12
N ASN A 119 -8.64 5.74 12.62
CA ASN A 119 -8.92 4.57 11.78
C ASN A 119 -10.26 4.71 11.04
N ALA A 120 -11.31 5.21 11.71
CA ALA A 120 -12.61 5.43 11.10
C ALA A 120 -12.59 6.51 9.99
N HIS A 121 -11.67 7.47 10.09
CA HIS A 121 -11.51 8.56 9.12
C HIS A 121 -10.42 8.30 8.07
N ALA A 122 -9.73 7.16 8.10
CA ALA A 122 -8.58 6.87 7.23
C ALA A 122 -8.87 7.15 5.74
N ALA A 123 -9.97 6.58 5.20
CA ALA A 123 -10.36 6.75 3.81
C ALA A 123 -10.63 8.22 3.42
N SER A 124 -11.11 9.05 4.34
CA SER A 124 -11.41 10.46 4.06
C SER A 124 -10.16 11.35 3.97
N ARG A 125 -9.01 10.87 4.47
CA ARG A 125 -7.76 11.64 4.61
C ARG A 125 -6.66 11.19 3.64
N VAL A 126 -6.86 10.07 2.96
CA VAL A 126 -6.02 9.63 1.84
C VAL A 126 -6.35 10.48 0.60
N GLN A 127 -5.32 10.85 -0.14
CA GLN A 127 -5.43 11.52 -1.42
C GLN A 127 -6.03 10.53 -2.42
N GLU A 128 -7.14 10.90 -3.04
CA GLU A 128 -7.73 10.03 -4.06
C GLU A 128 -6.74 9.87 -5.20
N SER A 129 -6.50 8.61 -5.60
CA SER A 129 -5.62 8.34 -6.72
C SER A 129 -6.24 9.01 -7.95
N ALA A 130 -5.51 9.96 -8.52
CA ALA A 130 -5.99 10.62 -9.72
C ALA A 130 -6.13 9.52 -10.79
N GLN A 131 -7.36 9.17 -11.15
CA GLN A 131 -7.67 8.50 -12.41
C GLN A 131 -7.51 9.51 -13.54
N SER A 132 -6.37 10.18 -13.59
CA SER A 132 -6.00 11.11 -14.64
C SER A 132 -5.07 10.40 -15.61
N SER A 133 -4.94 10.95 -16.82
CA SER A 133 -3.84 10.56 -17.69
C SER A 133 -2.56 10.60 -16.86
N ASP A 134 -1.70 9.61 -17.05
CA ASP A 134 -0.44 9.46 -16.34
C ASP A 134 0.57 10.55 -16.76
N THR A 135 0.11 11.69 -17.26
CA THR A 135 0.92 12.70 -17.90
C THR A 135 1.02 13.92 -17.00
N CYS A 136 2.25 14.31 -16.68
CA CYS A 136 2.51 15.54 -15.95
C CYS A 136 2.18 16.79 -16.78
N LYS A 137 1.78 17.87 -16.11
CA LYS A 137 1.71 19.22 -16.71
C LYS A 137 3.09 19.60 -17.26
N SER A 138 3.13 20.45 -18.28
CA SER A 138 4.41 20.93 -18.86
C SER A 138 5.32 21.54 -17.79
N GLY A 139 6.61 21.19 -17.82
CA GLY A 139 7.58 21.57 -16.78
C GLY A 139 7.68 20.60 -15.60
N TYR A 140 6.82 19.58 -15.51
CA TYR A 140 6.88 18.52 -14.51
C TYR A 140 7.19 17.16 -15.14
N VAL A 141 7.78 16.27 -14.35
CA VAL A 141 8.12 14.89 -14.68
C VAL A 141 7.75 13.97 -13.51
N TRP A 142 7.57 12.67 -13.75
CA TRP A 142 7.43 11.72 -12.65
C TRP A 142 8.68 11.71 -11.77
N ARG A 143 8.45 11.68 -10.46
CA ARG A 143 9.51 11.68 -9.45
C ARG A 143 10.31 10.37 -9.45
N GLU A 144 9.64 9.23 -9.64
CA GLU A 144 10.26 7.90 -9.65
C GLU A 144 11.11 7.60 -8.40
N ALA A 145 10.70 8.10 -7.23
CA ALA A 145 11.47 7.99 -5.98
C ALA A 145 11.73 6.54 -5.57
N THR A 146 10.76 5.64 -5.76
CA THR A 146 10.90 4.20 -5.50
C THR A 146 10.94 3.38 -6.79
N GLY A 147 11.29 4.02 -7.91
CA GLY A 147 11.27 3.43 -9.25
C GLY A 147 10.02 3.80 -10.05
N PRO A 148 9.76 3.08 -11.17
CA PRO A 148 8.76 3.46 -12.16
C PRO A 148 7.29 3.39 -11.69
N GLY A 149 7.03 3.07 -10.42
CA GLY A 149 5.67 3.08 -9.86
C GLY A 149 5.31 4.39 -9.14
N ASP A 150 6.29 5.27 -8.88
CA ASP A 150 6.05 6.55 -8.22
C ASP A 150 5.78 7.67 -9.24
N HIS A 151 4.49 7.90 -9.48
CA HIS A 151 3.99 8.83 -10.51
C HIS A 151 3.57 10.20 -9.96
N VAL A 152 4.15 10.61 -8.84
CA VAL A 152 4.00 11.99 -8.35
C VAL A 152 4.77 12.94 -9.26
N CYS A 153 4.07 13.91 -9.85
CA CYS A 153 4.68 14.90 -10.73
C CYS A 153 5.45 15.95 -9.92
N VAL A 154 6.74 16.11 -10.24
CA VAL A 154 7.68 17.05 -9.60
C VAL A 154 8.52 17.77 -10.65
N THR A 155 9.33 18.74 -10.25
CA THR A 155 10.26 19.38 -11.20
C THR A 155 11.42 18.43 -11.54
N PRO A 156 12.09 18.60 -12.70
CA PRO A 156 13.26 17.78 -13.05
C PRO A 156 14.36 17.79 -11.99
N GLY A 157 14.55 18.91 -11.27
CA GLY A 157 15.52 19.01 -10.18
C GLY A 157 15.17 18.09 -9.00
N VAL A 158 13.89 17.98 -8.65
CA VAL A 158 13.43 17.09 -7.58
C VAL A 158 13.57 15.62 -7.97
N ARG A 159 13.31 15.27 -9.24
CA ARG A 159 13.59 13.92 -9.75
C ARG A 159 15.08 13.57 -9.62
N ALA A 160 15.97 14.48 -10.00
CA ALA A 160 17.41 14.27 -9.86
C ALA A 160 17.80 14.09 -8.38
N GLN A 161 17.27 14.93 -7.49
CA GLN A 161 17.48 14.78 -6.04
C GLN A 161 17.00 13.42 -5.51
N ALA A 162 15.84 12.93 -5.96
CA ALA A 162 15.32 11.63 -5.55
C ALA A 162 16.23 10.47 -6.01
N GLN A 163 16.83 10.59 -7.20
CA GLN A 163 17.81 9.62 -7.71
C GLN A 163 19.11 9.64 -6.90
N ASP A 164 19.61 10.84 -6.55
CA ASP A 164 20.78 11.00 -5.69
C ASP A 164 20.53 10.42 -4.28
N ASP A 165 19.34 10.65 -3.71
CA ASP A 165 18.94 10.05 -2.44
C ASP A 165 18.92 8.53 -2.50
N ASN A 166 18.42 7.96 -3.60
CA ASN A 166 18.43 6.51 -3.82
C ASN A 166 19.86 5.96 -3.92
N ALA A 167 20.77 6.68 -4.57
CA ALA A 167 22.18 6.29 -4.68
C ALA A 167 22.87 6.23 -3.30
N HIS A 168 22.45 7.09 -2.37
CA HIS A 168 22.96 7.13 -0.98
C HIS A 168 22.12 6.33 0.03
N ALA A 169 21.12 5.57 -0.42
CA ALA A 169 20.22 4.87 0.49
C ALA A 169 20.93 3.85 1.40
N ALA A 170 22.07 3.29 0.96
CA ALA A 170 22.88 2.37 1.74
C ALA A 170 23.70 3.06 2.85
N ASP A 171 24.13 4.31 2.62
CA ASP A 171 25.04 5.03 3.51
C ASP A 171 24.33 5.65 4.73
N ARG A 172 23.00 5.74 4.67
CA ARG A 172 22.17 6.51 5.61
C ARG A 172 21.28 5.66 6.53
N ARG A 173 21.39 4.32 6.43
CA ARG A 173 20.68 3.36 7.28
C ARG A 173 21.64 2.55 8.14
N VAL A 174 21.13 1.93 9.20
CA VAL A 174 21.92 1.14 10.15
C VAL A 174 22.60 -0.05 9.45
N SER A 175 21.88 -0.77 8.57
CA SER A 175 22.47 -1.85 7.77
C SER A 175 21.62 -2.21 6.55
N ALA A 176 22.06 -3.16 5.72
CA ALA A 176 21.24 -3.66 4.61
C ALA A 176 19.94 -4.34 5.06
N SER A 177 19.95 -5.01 6.21
CA SER A 177 18.78 -5.71 6.78
C SER A 177 18.01 -4.89 7.79
N ASP A 178 18.52 -3.71 8.18
CA ASP A 178 17.89 -2.81 9.13
C ASP A 178 17.70 -1.43 8.47
N PRO A 179 16.48 -1.10 8.02
CA PRO A 179 16.19 0.15 7.33
C PRO A 179 16.15 1.36 8.27
N THR A 180 16.39 1.17 9.58
CA THR A 180 16.44 2.27 10.55
C THR A 180 17.44 3.32 10.09
N CYS A 181 17.02 4.58 10.06
CA CYS A 181 17.88 5.68 9.65
C CYS A 181 18.94 6.00 10.70
N LEU A 182 20.15 6.33 10.23
CA LEU A 182 21.20 6.86 11.09
C LEU A 182 20.77 8.21 11.70
N SER A 183 21.37 8.59 12.82
CA SER A 183 21.09 9.86 13.49
C SER A 183 21.20 11.04 12.53
N GLY A 184 20.18 11.91 12.52
CA GLY A 184 20.08 13.06 11.60
C GLY A 184 19.31 12.76 10.31
N TYR A 185 18.95 11.50 10.05
CA TYR A 185 18.15 11.07 8.91
C TYR A 185 16.79 10.50 9.35
N VAL A 186 15.84 10.54 8.42
CA VAL A 186 14.47 10.03 8.55
C VAL A 186 14.04 9.39 7.23
N TRP A 187 13.10 8.45 7.23
CA TRP A 187 12.55 7.90 6.00
C TRP A 187 11.92 8.99 5.15
N ARG A 188 12.18 8.99 3.84
CA ARG A 188 11.68 9.98 2.90
C ARG A 188 10.17 9.93 2.76
N GLU A 189 9.56 8.74 2.88
CA GLU A 189 8.10 8.56 2.84
C GLU A 189 7.49 9.12 1.54
N ALA A 190 8.20 9.00 0.41
CA ALA A 190 7.66 9.40 -0.90
C ALA A 190 6.47 8.51 -1.29
N THR A 191 6.56 7.22 -0.97
CA THR A 191 5.51 6.20 -1.10
C THR A 191 5.47 5.34 0.16
N ALA A 192 4.41 4.55 0.32
CA ALA A 192 4.16 3.68 1.47
C ALA A 192 5.39 2.83 1.86
N ASP A 193 6.13 2.32 0.87
CA ASP A 193 7.28 1.44 1.08
C ASP A 193 8.63 2.18 0.96
N ASP A 194 8.64 3.51 0.90
CA ASP A 194 9.85 4.31 0.71
C ASP A 194 10.63 4.52 2.02
N LEU A 195 11.50 3.56 2.31
CA LEU A 195 12.40 3.58 3.47
C LEU A 195 13.75 4.23 3.17
N VAL A 196 13.90 5.01 2.10
CA VAL A 196 15.14 5.73 1.80
C VAL A 196 15.36 6.81 2.87
N CYS A 197 16.51 6.75 3.55
CA CYS A 197 16.86 7.71 4.58
C CYS A 197 17.36 9.04 3.98
N VAL A 198 16.71 10.13 4.35
CA VAL A 198 16.98 11.49 3.89
C VAL A 198 16.94 12.49 5.05
N THR A 199 17.30 13.74 4.79
CA THR A 199 17.18 14.79 5.82
C THR A 199 15.70 15.07 6.16
N PRO A 200 15.38 15.57 7.36
CA PRO A 200 14.02 16.01 7.68
C PRO A 200 13.44 17.03 6.69
N GLY A 201 14.28 17.88 6.09
CA GLY A 201 13.87 18.82 5.06
C GLY A 201 13.42 18.13 3.77
N THR A 202 14.19 17.17 3.27
CA THR A 202 13.84 16.37 2.08
C THR A 202 12.53 15.59 2.29
N ARG A 203 12.32 15.08 3.50
CA ARG A 203 11.09 14.41 3.86
C ARG A 203 9.88 15.34 3.87
N ALA A 204 10.04 16.57 4.38
CA ALA A 204 8.99 17.59 4.28
C ALA A 204 8.65 17.91 2.83
N GLN A 205 9.66 18.07 1.97
CA GLN A 205 9.49 18.26 0.54
C GLN A 205 8.73 17.09 -0.13
N ALA A 206 9.09 15.83 0.18
CA ALA A 206 8.40 14.67 -0.38
C ALA A 206 6.91 14.64 -0.01
N LYS A 207 6.56 15.07 1.21
CA LYS A 207 5.17 15.23 1.66
C LYS A 207 4.44 16.34 0.90
N ASP A 208 5.09 17.48 0.71
CA ASP A 208 4.52 18.58 -0.07
C ASP A 208 4.28 18.15 -1.52
N ASP A 209 5.21 17.38 -2.11
CA ASP A 209 5.05 16.81 -3.45
C ASP A 209 3.84 15.87 -3.53
N ASN A 210 3.69 14.98 -2.54
CA ASN A 210 2.55 14.07 -2.44
C ASN A 210 1.22 14.84 -2.30
N ALA A 211 1.19 15.87 -1.44
CA ALA A 211 0.02 16.73 -1.26
C ALA A 211 -0.37 17.51 -2.54
N HIS A 212 0.58 17.74 -3.43
CA HIS A 212 0.38 18.41 -4.71
C HIS A 212 0.21 17.46 -5.89
N ALA A 213 0.23 16.13 -5.69
CA ALA A 213 0.21 15.13 -6.74
C ALA A 213 -0.95 15.36 -7.74
N ALA A 214 -2.18 15.54 -7.24
CA ALA A 214 -3.33 15.82 -8.09
C ALA A 214 -3.22 17.17 -8.82
N SER A 215 -2.58 18.19 -8.26
CA SER A 215 -2.50 19.52 -8.89
C SER A 215 -1.50 19.59 -10.06
N ARG A 216 -0.61 18.61 -10.22
CA ARG A 216 0.51 18.63 -11.17
C ARG A 216 0.36 17.64 -12.34
N VAL A 217 -0.70 16.84 -12.33
CA VAL A 217 -1.11 15.97 -13.45
C VAL A 217 -2.05 16.69 -14.41
N GLN A 218 -2.02 16.33 -15.70
CA GLN A 218 -2.92 16.92 -16.69
C GLN A 218 -4.39 16.56 -16.40
N GLY A 219 -5.31 17.49 -16.70
CA GLY A 219 -6.75 17.27 -16.52
C GLY A 219 -7.27 17.33 -15.08
N SER A 220 -6.46 17.86 -14.15
CA SER A 220 -6.84 18.22 -12.78
C SER A 220 -7.54 19.56 -12.66
#